data_AF-Q4FZF8-F1
#
_entry.id   AF-Q4FZF8-F1
#
_cell.length_a   1.000
_cell.length_b   1.000
_cell.length_c   1.000
_cell.angle_alpha   90.00
_cell.angle_beta   90.00
_cell.angle_gamma   90.00
#
_symmetry.space_group_name_H-M   'P 1'
#
loop_
_entity.id
_entity.type
_entity.pdbx_description
1 polymer ?
#
loop_
_entity_poly.entity_id
_entity_poly.type
_entity_poly.pdbx_seq_one_letter_code
_entity_poly.pdbx_strand_id
1 'polypeptide(L)'
;QHFKPYLTPDLPKRLHYAKNVRIDKAHLMVDRQWLAFRSKGSSNCGGGTHGYNNEFKSMEAIFLAHGPSFIEKTVIEPFENIEVYNLLCDLLHIEPAPNNGTHGSLNHLLKTPFYKPSHAGELSTPADCGFTTPLPTDPLDCSCPALQNTPGLEEQANQRLNLSEGEVAATVKANLPFGRPRVMQKNGDHCLLYHRDYISGYGKAMKMPMWSSYTVHKPGDTSSLPPTVPDCLRADVRVAPSESQKCSFYLADKNITHGFLYPAIKGTNESRYDALITSNLVPMYKEFKKMWDYFHEVLLIKYAIERNGLNVVSGPIFDYNYDGHFDAPDEITQYVAGTDVPIPTHYFVVLTSCKDQTHTPDSCPGWLDVLPFIVPHRPTNIESCSENKTEDLWVEERFQAHAARVRDVELLTGLDFYQEKAQPVSQILQLKTYLPTFETII
;
A
#
# COMPACT_ATOMS: atom_id res chain seq x y z
N GLN A 1 -20.31 15.11 16.27
CA GLN A 1 -19.29 16.17 16.10
C GLN A 1 -19.06 16.35 14.60
N HIS A 2 -18.79 17.56 14.12
CA HIS A 2 -18.61 17.85 12.68
C HIS A 2 -17.19 18.25 12.29
N PHE A 3 -16.25 17.68 13.03
CA PHE A 3 -14.83 17.82 12.78
C PHE A 3 -14.12 16.64 13.44
N LYS A 4 -12.89 16.38 13.01
CA LYS A 4 -12.02 15.38 13.58
C LYS A 4 -10.66 16.01 13.91
N PRO A 5 -10.21 15.95 15.18
CA PRO A 5 -8.90 16.46 15.56
C PRO A 5 -7.80 15.50 15.13
N TYR A 6 -6.69 16.04 14.68
CA TYR A 6 -5.48 15.32 14.29
C TYR A 6 -4.25 15.99 14.87
N LEU A 7 -3.25 15.18 15.22
CA LEU A 7 -1.87 15.64 15.12
C LEU A 7 -1.50 15.62 13.63
N THR A 8 -0.79 16.62 13.13
CA THR A 8 -0.51 16.72 11.69
C THR A 8 0.19 15.50 11.07
N PRO A 9 1.08 14.75 11.78
CA PRO A 9 1.62 13.50 11.24
C PRO A 9 0.58 12.38 11.02
N ASP A 10 -0.56 12.44 11.71
CA ASP A 10 -1.67 11.47 11.63
C ASP A 10 -2.71 11.84 10.55
N LEU A 11 -2.59 13.01 9.90
CA LEU A 11 -3.46 13.40 8.78
C LEU A 11 -3.27 12.43 7.59
N PRO A 12 -4.30 12.24 6.74
CA PRO A 12 -4.17 11.46 5.52
C PRO A 12 -2.96 11.90 4.68
N LYS A 13 -2.08 10.96 4.34
CA LYS A 13 -0.78 11.27 3.70
C LYS A 13 -0.91 11.97 2.36
N ARG A 14 -2.01 11.73 1.61
CA ARG A 14 -2.33 12.46 0.38
C ARG A 14 -2.39 13.98 0.52
N LEU A 15 -2.60 14.50 1.74
CA LEU A 15 -2.68 15.95 1.98
C LEU A 15 -1.30 16.62 1.99
N HIS A 16 -0.21 15.86 2.23
CA HIS A 16 1.16 16.38 2.34
C HIS A 16 1.28 17.62 3.25
N TYR A 17 0.51 17.63 4.35
CA TYR A 17 0.30 18.81 5.21
C TYR A 17 0.81 18.61 6.65
N ALA A 18 2.11 18.30 6.79
CA ALA A 18 2.74 18.06 8.09
C ALA A 18 4.18 18.62 8.23
N LYS A 19 4.99 18.55 7.17
CA LYS A 19 6.43 18.89 7.20
C LYS A 19 6.69 20.39 7.03
N ASN A 20 6.20 21.20 7.95
CA ASN A 20 6.62 22.59 8.06
C ASN A 20 6.44 23.10 9.48
N VAL A 21 7.40 23.87 9.99
CA VAL A 21 7.31 24.48 11.33
C VAL A 21 6.13 25.45 11.46
N ARG A 22 5.65 26.01 10.34
CA ARG A 22 4.50 26.92 10.29
C ARG A 22 3.16 26.19 10.36
N ILE A 23 3.15 24.86 10.21
CA ILE A 23 1.95 24.05 10.37
C ILE A 23 1.91 23.58 11.82
N ASP A 24 1.04 24.20 12.62
CA ASP A 24 0.82 23.80 14.01
C ASP A 24 0.41 22.32 14.12
N LYS A 25 0.90 21.64 15.15
CA LYS A 25 0.65 20.20 15.32
C LYS A 25 -0.83 19.87 15.48
N ALA A 26 -1.61 20.72 16.13
CA ALA A 26 -3.04 20.51 16.32
C ALA A 26 -3.82 21.00 15.10
N HIS A 27 -4.47 20.08 14.38
CA HIS A 27 -5.29 20.38 13.21
C HIS A 27 -6.72 19.85 13.38
N LEU A 28 -7.70 20.56 12.84
CA LEU A 28 -9.09 20.13 12.81
C LEU A 28 -9.50 19.90 11.36
N MET A 29 -9.74 18.63 10.99
CA MET A 29 -10.35 18.31 9.71
C MET A 29 -11.86 18.50 9.84
N VAL A 30 -12.42 19.51 9.18
CA VAL A 30 -13.83 19.93 9.35
C VAL A 30 -14.70 19.33 8.24
N ASP A 31 -15.88 18.86 8.63
CA ASP A 31 -16.86 18.31 7.68
C ASP A 31 -17.32 19.40 6.68
N ARG A 32 -17.82 18.97 5.52
CA ARG A 32 -18.33 19.86 4.47
C ARG A 32 -19.35 20.85 5.04
N GLN A 33 -19.20 22.13 4.68
CA GLN A 33 -20.06 23.25 5.10
C GLN A 33 -20.08 23.58 6.61
N TRP A 34 -19.27 22.92 7.43
CA TRP A 34 -19.13 23.26 8.84
C TRP A 34 -18.02 24.28 9.09
N LEU A 35 -18.05 24.94 10.25
CA LEU A 35 -17.02 25.89 10.69
C LEU A 35 -16.66 25.59 12.14
N ALA A 36 -15.38 25.67 12.46
CA ALA A 36 -14.88 25.54 13.82
C ALA A 36 -14.36 26.88 14.33
N PHE A 37 -15.03 27.45 15.33
CA PHE A 37 -14.64 28.70 15.99
C PHE A 37 -14.40 28.48 17.48
N ARG A 38 -13.58 29.35 18.10
CA ARG A 38 -13.28 29.30 19.53
C ARG A 38 -14.50 29.59 20.41
N SER A 39 -15.40 30.47 19.99
CA SER A 39 -16.59 30.86 20.75
C SER A 39 -17.75 31.30 19.84
N LYS A 40 -18.95 31.39 20.40
CA LYS A 40 -20.19 31.75 19.70
C LYS A 40 -20.24 33.19 19.14
N GLY A 41 -19.24 34.03 19.46
CA GLY A 41 -19.21 35.44 19.04
C GLY A 41 -18.70 35.67 17.61
N SER A 42 -18.33 34.62 16.87
CA SER A 42 -17.90 34.76 15.47
C SER A 42 -19.09 35.09 14.56
N SER A 43 -19.03 36.22 13.87
CA SER A 43 -20.01 36.64 12.86
C SER A 43 -19.66 36.16 11.45
N ASN A 44 -18.54 35.45 11.28
CA ASN A 44 -18.05 34.99 9.97
C ASN A 44 -18.75 33.68 9.56
N CYS A 45 -20.07 33.71 9.43
CA CYS A 45 -20.90 32.59 9.03
C CYS A 45 -22.05 33.06 8.11
N GLY A 46 -22.71 32.13 7.41
CA GLY A 46 -23.84 32.42 6.51
C GLY A 46 -23.47 32.82 5.07
N GLY A 47 -22.21 33.16 4.80
CA GLY A 47 -21.67 33.37 3.45
C GLY A 47 -20.95 32.15 2.87
N GLY A 48 -20.42 32.30 1.65
CA GLY A 48 -19.53 31.31 1.03
C GLY A 48 -18.12 31.34 1.62
N THR A 49 -17.47 30.18 1.73
CA THR A 49 -16.09 30.03 2.21
C THR A 49 -15.43 28.79 1.60
N HIS A 50 -14.12 28.65 1.78
CA HIS A 50 -13.30 27.54 1.27
C HIS A 50 -12.15 27.23 2.24
N GLY A 51 -11.31 26.23 1.89
CA GLY A 51 -10.22 25.75 2.74
C GLY A 51 -10.49 24.40 3.41
N TYR A 52 -11.56 23.71 2.98
CA TYR A 52 -11.90 22.36 3.39
C TYR A 52 -11.00 21.31 2.70
N ASN A 53 -11.33 20.03 2.88
CA ASN A 53 -10.72 18.93 2.13
C ASN A 53 -10.72 19.23 0.62
N ASN A 54 -9.56 19.07 -0.03
CA ASN A 54 -9.41 19.27 -1.47
C ASN A 54 -10.19 18.25 -2.32
N GLU A 55 -10.63 17.13 -1.71
CA GLU A 55 -11.48 16.13 -2.37
C GLU A 55 -12.97 16.53 -2.40
N PHE A 56 -13.39 17.50 -1.59
CA PHE A 56 -14.78 17.95 -1.67
C PHE A 56 -15.03 18.59 -3.03
N LYS A 57 -16.07 18.12 -3.73
CA LYS A 57 -16.45 18.63 -5.06
C LYS A 57 -16.59 20.15 -5.14
N SER A 58 -17.04 20.80 -4.05
CA SER A 58 -17.13 22.26 -3.97
C SER A 58 -15.78 22.99 -3.93
N MET A 59 -14.68 22.28 -3.67
CA MET A 59 -13.30 22.78 -3.64
C MET A 59 -12.53 22.48 -4.93
N GLU A 60 -13.12 21.74 -5.88
CA GLU A 60 -12.55 21.53 -7.21
C GLU A 60 -12.42 22.87 -7.96
N ALA A 61 -11.34 22.99 -8.75
CA ALA A 61 -11.06 24.17 -9.56
C ALA A 61 -11.23 23.88 -11.05
N ILE A 62 -11.43 24.94 -11.84
CA ILE A 62 -11.48 24.84 -13.29
C ILE A 62 -10.06 24.84 -13.89
N PHE A 63 -9.87 24.06 -14.94
CA PHE A 63 -8.69 24.16 -15.81
C PHE A 63 -9.16 24.16 -17.28
N LEU A 64 -8.81 25.21 -18.01
CA LEU A 64 -9.06 25.32 -19.44
C LEU A 64 -7.78 25.78 -20.12
N ALA A 65 -7.38 25.07 -21.17
CA ALA A 65 -6.20 25.38 -21.93
C ALA A 65 -6.52 25.44 -23.43
N HIS A 66 -5.96 26.43 -24.10
CA HIS A 66 -6.09 26.59 -25.54
C HIS A 66 -4.81 27.22 -26.10
N GLY A 67 -4.30 26.67 -27.19
CA GLY A 67 -3.11 27.16 -27.84
C GLY A 67 -2.58 26.18 -28.88
N PRO A 68 -1.56 26.57 -29.66
CA PRO A 68 -1.03 25.76 -30.75
C PRO A 68 -0.48 24.41 -30.27
N SER A 69 0.05 24.35 -29.05
CA SER A 69 0.64 23.15 -28.44
C SER A 69 -0.39 22.18 -27.86
N PHE A 70 -1.60 22.64 -27.54
CA PHE A 70 -2.64 21.82 -26.88
C PHE A 70 -3.50 21.06 -27.88
N ILE A 71 -3.87 19.83 -27.55
CA ILE A 71 -4.84 19.06 -28.35
C ILE A 71 -6.20 19.78 -28.33
N GLU A 72 -6.83 19.90 -29.50
CA GLU A 72 -8.09 20.61 -29.65
C GLU A 72 -9.29 19.73 -29.26
N LYS A 73 -10.38 20.36 -28.78
CA LYS A 73 -11.68 19.72 -28.53
C LYS A 73 -11.61 18.45 -27.67
N THR A 74 -10.72 18.44 -26.68
CA THR A 74 -10.48 17.29 -25.80
C THR A 74 -10.94 17.59 -24.39
N VAL A 75 -11.67 16.65 -23.80
CA VAL A 75 -11.98 16.61 -22.36
C VAL A 75 -11.02 15.62 -21.73
N ILE A 76 -10.41 16.00 -20.61
CA ILE A 76 -9.44 15.18 -19.87
C ILE A 76 -10.00 14.80 -18.51
N GLU A 77 -9.43 13.75 -17.92
CA GLU A 77 -9.70 13.38 -16.53
C GLU A 77 -9.16 14.44 -15.56
N PRO A 78 -9.69 14.50 -14.32
CA PRO A 78 -9.15 15.37 -13.28
C PRO A 78 -7.66 15.12 -13.00
N PHE A 79 -6.95 16.18 -12.64
CA PHE A 79 -5.55 16.14 -12.23
C PHE A 79 -5.27 17.20 -11.16
N GLU A 80 -4.15 17.08 -10.45
CA GLU A 80 -3.79 18.00 -9.38
C GLU A 80 -3.03 19.23 -9.90
N ASN A 81 -3.26 20.40 -9.29
CA ASN A 81 -2.65 21.65 -9.74
C ASN A 81 -1.11 21.68 -9.62
N ILE A 82 -0.50 20.79 -8.83
CA ILE A 82 0.96 20.62 -8.72
C ILE A 82 1.60 20.20 -10.05
N GLU A 83 0.83 19.59 -10.95
CA GLU A 83 1.30 19.12 -12.26
C GLU A 83 1.45 20.27 -13.27
N VAL A 84 0.81 21.42 -13.03
CA VAL A 84 0.78 22.56 -13.96
C VAL A 84 2.16 23.17 -14.18
N TYR A 85 3.04 23.16 -13.18
CA TYR A 85 4.38 23.73 -13.30
C TYR A 85 5.21 23.02 -14.39
N ASN A 86 5.24 21.69 -14.39
CA ASN A 86 5.94 20.91 -15.42
C ASN A 86 5.35 21.15 -16.81
N LEU A 87 4.02 21.22 -16.92
CA LEU A 87 3.33 21.55 -18.17
C LEU A 87 3.74 22.92 -18.72
N LEU A 88 3.84 23.94 -17.86
CA LEU A 88 4.29 25.28 -18.27
C LEU A 88 5.75 25.26 -18.74
N CYS A 89 6.63 24.52 -18.07
CA CYS A 89 8.01 24.34 -18.50
C CYS A 89 8.10 23.65 -19.87
N ASP A 90 7.29 22.62 -20.10
CA ASP A 90 7.19 21.94 -21.40
C ASP A 90 6.70 22.88 -22.51
N LEU A 91 5.71 23.74 -22.24
CA LEU A 91 5.21 24.72 -23.21
C LEU A 91 6.24 25.81 -23.55
N LEU A 92 7.14 26.12 -22.62
CA LEU A 92 8.23 27.09 -22.78
C LEU A 92 9.53 26.44 -23.28
N HIS A 93 9.58 25.12 -23.42
CA HIS A 93 10.78 24.34 -23.74
C HIS A 93 11.96 24.60 -22.79
N ILE A 94 11.69 24.65 -21.48
CA ILE A 94 12.71 24.82 -20.44
C ILE A 94 12.71 23.64 -19.47
N GLU A 95 13.83 23.44 -18.78
CA GLU A 95 13.95 22.44 -17.73
C GLU A 95 13.22 22.91 -16.46
N PRO A 96 12.30 22.11 -15.88
CA PRO A 96 11.67 22.44 -14.62
C PRO A 96 12.65 22.32 -13.45
N ALA A 97 12.53 23.20 -12.45
CA ALA A 97 13.19 22.99 -11.16
C ALA A 97 12.57 21.78 -10.41
N PRO A 98 13.27 21.18 -9.43
CA PRO A 98 12.71 20.10 -8.61
C PRO A 98 11.38 20.51 -7.97
N ASN A 99 10.35 19.69 -8.16
CA ASN A 99 8.98 19.96 -7.70
C ASN A 99 8.24 18.63 -7.45
N ASN A 100 7.01 18.70 -6.92
CA ASN A 100 6.21 17.53 -6.57
C ASN A 100 5.38 16.95 -7.72
N GLY A 101 5.30 17.64 -8.87
CA GLY A 101 4.60 17.16 -10.04
C GLY A 101 5.32 15.98 -10.70
N THR A 102 4.55 15.09 -11.31
CA THR A 102 5.07 13.91 -12.02
C THR A 102 5.27 14.23 -13.50
N HIS A 103 6.47 14.67 -13.87
CA HIS A 103 6.78 15.15 -15.23
C HIS A 103 6.43 14.12 -16.30
N GLY A 104 5.53 14.49 -17.22
CA GLY A 104 5.00 13.62 -18.26
C GLY A 104 3.59 13.07 -18.00
N SER A 105 3.03 13.23 -16.80
CA SER A 105 1.63 12.87 -16.46
C SER A 105 0.63 13.59 -17.38
N LEU A 106 0.88 14.88 -17.66
CA LEU A 106 0.04 15.73 -18.52
C LEU A 106 0.42 15.71 -20.01
N ASN A 107 1.28 14.78 -20.46
CA ASN A 107 1.67 14.71 -21.88
C ASN A 107 0.47 14.51 -22.82
N HIS A 108 -0.60 13.90 -22.34
CA HIS A 108 -1.83 13.68 -23.10
C HIS A 108 -2.61 14.98 -23.41
N LEU A 109 -2.21 16.13 -22.85
CA LEU A 109 -2.75 17.45 -23.21
C LEU A 109 -2.06 18.05 -24.44
N LEU A 110 -0.87 17.56 -24.81
CA LEU A 110 0.01 18.19 -25.80
C LEU A 110 -0.03 17.45 -27.14
N LYS A 111 -0.11 18.20 -28.25
CA LYS A 111 0.00 17.64 -29.62
C LYS A 111 1.36 16.97 -29.84
N THR A 112 2.42 17.54 -29.25
CA THR A 112 3.79 17.02 -29.34
C THR A 112 4.48 17.27 -28.00
N PRO A 113 4.58 16.25 -27.12
CA PRO A 113 5.23 16.41 -25.83
C PRO A 113 6.72 16.78 -25.96
N PHE A 114 7.15 17.80 -25.21
CA PHE A 114 8.54 18.22 -25.13
C PHE A 114 9.38 17.18 -24.35
N TYR A 115 8.88 16.77 -23.18
CA TYR A 115 9.49 15.72 -22.36
C TYR A 115 8.88 14.35 -22.62
N LYS A 116 9.73 13.33 -22.74
CA LYS A 116 9.32 11.92 -22.90
C LYS A 116 9.78 11.12 -21.68
N PRO A 117 8.86 10.76 -20.76
CA PRO A 117 9.23 10.02 -19.56
C PRO A 117 9.68 8.59 -19.91
N SER A 118 10.59 8.07 -19.09
CA SER A 118 11.01 6.67 -19.07
C SER A 118 10.85 6.08 -17.67
N HIS A 119 10.75 4.76 -17.56
CA HIS A 119 10.82 4.10 -16.25
C HIS A 119 12.15 4.40 -15.56
N ALA A 120 12.11 4.57 -14.24
CA ALA A 120 13.31 4.76 -13.45
C ALA A 120 14.09 3.43 -13.36
N GLY A 121 15.42 3.50 -13.51
CA GLY A 121 16.28 2.33 -13.36
C GLY A 121 16.31 1.85 -11.91
N GLU A 122 16.15 0.56 -11.70
CA GLU A 122 16.23 -0.05 -10.36
C GLU A 122 17.62 0.19 -9.75
N LEU A 123 17.65 0.64 -8.49
CA LEU A 123 18.91 0.96 -7.80
C LEU A 123 19.47 -0.20 -6.99
N SER A 124 18.63 -1.14 -6.57
CA SER A 124 19.03 -2.34 -5.85
C SER A 124 18.40 -3.55 -6.53
N THR A 125 19.22 -4.47 -7.02
CA THR A 125 18.74 -5.73 -7.63
C THR A 125 18.52 -6.80 -6.57
N PRO A 126 17.50 -7.67 -6.71
CA PRO A 126 17.23 -8.73 -5.75
C PRO A 126 18.37 -9.76 -5.72
N ALA A 127 18.79 -10.13 -4.52
CA ALA A 127 19.64 -11.29 -4.24
C ALA A 127 18.83 -12.60 -4.33
N ASP A 128 19.54 -13.73 -4.30
CA ASP A 128 18.93 -15.06 -4.23
C ASP A 128 18.61 -15.45 -2.79
N CYS A 129 17.40 -15.96 -2.56
CA CYS A 129 16.93 -16.60 -1.33
C CYS A 129 16.41 -17.99 -1.69
N GLY A 130 17.30 -18.78 -2.30
CA GLY A 130 16.99 -20.11 -2.81
C GLY A 130 16.68 -21.11 -1.70
N PHE A 131 15.91 -22.13 -2.06
CA PHE A 131 15.62 -23.26 -1.17
C PHE A 131 16.82 -24.20 -1.10
N THR A 132 17.40 -24.36 0.09
CA THR A 132 18.60 -25.21 0.30
C THR A 132 18.27 -26.49 1.06
N THR A 133 17.66 -26.39 2.24
CA THR A 133 17.26 -27.52 3.08
C THR A 133 15.79 -27.42 3.49
N PRO A 134 15.06 -28.55 3.59
CA PRO A 134 13.64 -28.53 3.94
C PRO A 134 13.38 -28.41 5.44
N LEU A 135 14.42 -28.47 6.28
CA LEU A 135 14.33 -28.25 7.72
C LEU A 135 15.09 -26.98 8.11
N PRO A 136 14.55 -26.17 9.03
CA PRO A 136 15.21 -24.96 9.49
C PRO A 136 16.39 -25.28 10.41
N THR A 137 17.44 -24.45 10.36
CA THR A 137 18.60 -24.54 11.25
C THR A 137 18.32 -24.00 12.65
N ASP A 138 17.37 -23.07 12.78
CA ASP A 138 16.87 -22.49 14.03
C ASP A 138 15.34 -22.41 13.94
N PRO A 139 14.56 -22.92 14.91
CA PRO A 139 13.09 -22.83 14.92
C PRO A 139 12.57 -21.40 15.16
N LEU A 140 13.44 -20.44 15.50
CA LEU A 140 13.12 -19.02 15.72
C LEU A 140 12.07 -18.80 16.82
N ASP A 141 12.10 -19.63 17.85
CA ASP A 141 11.14 -19.67 18.95
C ASP A 141 9.67 -19.79 18.49
N CYS A 142 9.45 -20.24 17.25
CA CYS A 142 8.14 -20.44 16.67
C CYS A 142 7.69 -21.88 16.84
N SER A 143 6.37 -22.09 16.97
CA SER A 143 5.79 -23.43 17.05
C SER A 143 4.56 -23.55 16.17
N CYS A 144 4.44 -24.71 15.55
CA CYS A 144 3.25 -25.16 14.87
C CYS A 144 2.96 -26.62 15.24
N PRO A 145 2.22 -26.87 16.34
CA PRO A 145 1.93 -28.22 16.82
C PRO A 145 1.28 -29.11 15.77
N ALA A 146 0.47 -28.54 14.87
CA ALA A 146 -0.17 -29.26 13.77
C ALA A 146 0.82 -29.95 12.82
N LEU A 147 2.00 -29.36 12.60
CA LEU A 147 3.06 -29.92 11.75
C LEU A 147 4.14 -30.65 12.55
N GLN A 148 4.40 -30.21 13.78
CA GLN A 148 5.50 -30.71 14.60
C GLN A 148 5.16 -32.02 15.33
N ASN A 149 3.88 -32.29 15.62
CA ASN A 149 3.47 -33.51 16.33
C ASN A 149 3.52 -34.77 15.46
N THR A 150 3.61 -34.64 14.14
CA THR A 150 3.67 -35.78 13.20
C THR A 150 4.98 -35.72 12.42
N PRO A 151 5.87 -36.73 12.55
CA PRO A 151 7.15 -36.74 11.85
C PRO A 151 7.00 -36.57 10.33
N GLY A 152 7.79 -35.66 9.75
CA GLY A 152 7.84 -35.42 8.31
C GLY A 152 6.81 -34.44 7.75
N LEU A 153 5.78 -34.02 8.51
CA LEU A 153 4.81 -33.05 8.00
C LEU A 153 5.41 -31.65 7.83
N GLU A 154 6.27 -31.21 8.75
CA GLU A 154 6.98 -29.92 8.60
C GLU A 154 7.88 -29.91 7.36
N GLU A 155 8.60 -31.00 7.11
CA GLU A 155 9.44 -31.16 5.92
C GLU A 155 8.61 -31.12 4.63
N GLN A 156 7.48 -31.83 4.60
CA GLN A 156 6.53 -31.80 3.48
C GLN A 156 5.95 -30.40 3.26
N ALA A 157 5.58 -29.69 4.33
CA ALA A 157 5.08 -28.32 4.25
C ALA A 157 6.16 -27.35 3.74
N ASN A 158 7.42 -27.51 4.16
CA ASN A 158 8.53 -26.71 3.66
C ASN A 158 8.89 -27.04 2.22
N GLN A 159 8.79 -28.30 1.80
CA GLN A 159 9.04 -28.69 0.41
C GLN A 159 8.09 -27.98 -0.58
N ARG A 160 6.91 -27.53 -0.12
CA ARG A 160 6.01 -26.71 -0.93
C ARG A 160 6.60 -25.35 -1.30
N LEU A 161 7.56 -24.83 -0.54
CA LEU A 161 8.29 -23.57 -0.82
C LEU A 161 9.40 -23.74 -1.87
N ASN A 162 9.73 -25.00 -2.23
CA ASN A 162 10.67 -25.33 -3.29
C ASN A 162 9.93 -25.44 -4.63
N LEU A 163 9.72 -24.29 -5.28
CA LEU A 163 9.00 -24.22 -6.56
C LEU A 163 9.96 -24.52 -7.72
N SER A 164 9.51 -25.32 -8.68
CA SER A 164 10.18 -25.49 -9.97
C SER A 164 10.14 -24.21 -10.80
N GLU A 165 11.01 -24.06 -11.81
CA GLU A 165 11.02 -22.91 -12.72
C GLU A 165 9.65 -22.67 -13.39
N GLY A 166 8.94 -23.76 -13.75
CA GLY A 166 7.59 -23.68 -14.32
C GLY A 166 6.55 -23.16 -13.32
N GLU A 167 6.65 -23.55 -12.05
CA GLU A 167 5.78 -23.03 -10.99
C GLU A 167 6.10 -21.58 -10.66
N VAL A 168 7.38 -21.19 -10.65
CA VAL A 168 7.82 -19.79 -10.51
C VAL A 168 7.22 -18.95 -11.64
N ALA A 169 7.33 -19.38 -12.90
CA ALA A 169 6.74 -18.69 -14.03
C ALA A 169 5.20 -18.58 -13.92
N ALA A 170 4.52 -19.63 -13.43
CA ALA A 170 3.09 -19.63 -13.23
C ALA A 170 2.64 -18.63 -12.15
N THR A 171 3.31 -18.61 -10.99
CA THR A 171 2.98 -17.66 -9.92
C THR A 171 3.32 -16.22 -10.31
N VAL A 172 4.43 -15.98 -11.03
CA VAL A 172 4.77 -14.63 -11.54
C VAL A 172 3.69 -14.13 -12.49
N LYS A 173 3.21 -14.97 -13.42
CA LYS A 173 2.13 -14.61 -14.33
C LYS A 173 0.84 -14.27 -13.60
N ALA A 174 0.48 -15.04 -12.56
CA ALA A 174 -0.76 -14.86 -11.83
C ALA A 174 -0.71 -13.68 -10.83
N ASN A 175 0.38 -13.55 -10.09
CA ASN A 175 0.48 -12.68 -8.91
C ASN A 175 1.32 -11.42 -9.15
N LEU A 176 2.12 -11.35 -10.22
CA LEU A 176 2.84 -10.16 -10.67
C LEU A 176 2.48 -9.79 -12.13
N PRO A 177 1.19 -9.63 -12.47
CA PRO A 177 0.75 -9.41 -13.85
C PRO A 177 1.24 -8.09 -14.46
N PHE A 178 1.79 -7.19 -13.65
CA PHE A 178 2.31 -5.88 -14.04
C PHE A 178 3.81 -5.73 -13.76
N GLY A 179 4.49 -6.85 -13.47
CA GLY A 179 5.87 -6.89 -13.02
C GLY A 179 6.02 -6.67 -11.51
N ARG A 180 7.18 -7.07 -10.97
CA ARG A 180 7.51 -6.81 -9.56
C ARG A 180 7.73 -5.32 -9.30
N PRO A 181 7.33 -4.80 -8.13
CA PRO A 181 7.79 -3.51 -7.64
C PRO A 181 9.34 -3.45 -7.67
N ARG A 182 9.90 -2.41 -8.27
CA ARG A 182 11.36 -2.18 -8.29
C ARG A 182 11.79 -1.40 -7.07
N VAL A 183 12.98 -1.68 -6.54
CA VAL A 183 13.52 -0.98 -5.36
C VAL A 183 14.38 0.21 -5.80
N MET A 184 13.90 1.42 -5.46
CA MET A 184 14.53 2.71 -5.73
C MET A 184 15.40 3.21 -4.57
N GLN A 185 15.48 2.43 -3.48
CA GLN A 185 16.40 2.67 -2.38
C GLN A 185 17.81 2.21 -2.75
N LYS A 186 18.86 2.93 -2.31
CA LYS A 186 20.26 2.51 -2.50
C LYS A 186 20.64 1.46 -1.46
N ASN A 187 21.48 0.48 -1.85
CA ASN A 187 22.00 -0.57 -0.96
C ASN A 187 20.90 -1.40 -0.25
N GLY A 188 19.74 -1.58 -0.89
CA GLY A 188 18.65 -2.38 -0.35
C GLY A 188 18.89 -3.87 -0.61
N ASP A 189 19.54 -4.56 0.34
CA ASP A 189 19.65 -6.03 0.28
C ASP A 189 18.27 -6.65 0.53
N HIS A 190 17.74 -7.23 -0.54
CA HIS A 190 16.43 -7.86 -0.57
C HIS A 190 16.45 -9.04 -1.52
N CYS A 191 15.48 -9.93 -1.40
CA CYS A 191 15.31 -11.07 -2.31
C CYS A 191 13.83 -11.32 -2.60
N LEU A 192 13.55 -12.15 -3.59
CA LEU A 192 12.19 -12.55 -3.95
C LEU A 192 11.87 -13.91 -3.33
N LEU A 193 10.75 -13.99 -2.60
CA LEU A 193 10.23 -15.23 -2.06
C LEU A 193 8.98 -15.64 -2.84
N TYR A 194 9.12 -16.71 -3.61
CA TYR A 194 8.07 -17.24 -4.46
C TYR A 194 7.20 -18.25 -3.72
N HIS A 195 5.89 -18.08 -3.82
CA HIS A 195 4.89 -19.05 -3.36
C HIS A 195 3.87 -19.24 -4.47
N ARG A 196 3.04 -20.28 -4.40
CA ARG A 196 2.02 -20.51 -5.43
C ARG A 196 0.96 -19.41 -5.46
N ASP A 197 0.58 -18.92 -4.28
CA ASP A 197 -0.54 -17.98 -4.13
C ASP A 197 -0.10 -16.51 -3.94
N TYR A 198 1.19 -16.24 -3.71
CA TYR A 198 1.74 -14.88 -3.56
C TYR A 198 3.25 -14.82 -3.79
N ILE A 199 3.76 -13.62 -4.05
CA ILE A 199 5.21 -13.35 -4.18
C ILE A 199 5.53 -12.14 -3.30
N SER A 200 6.63 -12.19 -2.56
CA SER A 200 7.07 -11.06 -1.73
C SER A 200 8.51 -10.64 -2.02
N GLY A 201 8.78 -9.34 -1.89
CA GLY A 201 10.14 -8.80 -1.84
C GLY A 201 10.58 -8.68 -0.38
N TYR A 202 11.44 -9.58 0.08
CA TYR A 202 11.88 -9.66 1.47
C TYR A 202 13.09 -8.76 1.74
N GLY A 203 12.95 -7.76 2.61
CA GLY A 203 14.03 -6.88 3.02
C GLY A 203 14.80 -7.48 4.19
N LYS A 204 16.02 -7.97 3.95
CA LYS A 204 16.79 -8.73 4.94
C LYS A 204 17.16 -7.92 6.18
N ALA A 205 17.56 -6.66 5.99
CA ALA A 205 17.91 -5.77 7.09
C ALA A 205 16.70 -5.45 7.99
N MET A 206 15.50 -5.34 7.40
CA MET A 206 14.24 -5.10 8.12
C MET A 206 13.63 -6.38 8.71
N LYS A 207 14.12 -7.55 8.29
CA LYS A 207 13.61 -8.88 8.65
C LYS A 207 12.13 -9.04 8.33
N MET A 208 11.61 -8.35 7.32
CA MET A 208 10.21 -8.40 6.89
C MET A 208 10.07 -8.06 5.40
N PRO A 209 8.94 -8.36 4.75
CA PRO A 209 8.72 -7.96 3.38
C PRO A 209 8.60 -6.45 3.22
N MET A 210 9.25 -5.92 2.18
CA MET A 210 9.02 -4.58 1.66
C MET A 210 7.66 -4.50 0.97
N TRP A 211 7.26 -5.59 0.32
CA TRP A 211 5.98 -5.73 -0.34
C TRP A 211 5.61 -7.21 -0.46
N SER A 212 4.31 -7.50 -0.52
CA SER A 212 3.72 -8.78 -0.85
C SER A 212 2.66 -8.57 -1.93
N SER A 213 2.70 -9.37 -3.00
CA SER A 213 1.77 -9.28 -4.12
C SER A 213 1.08 -10.60 -4.41
N TYR A 214 -0.23 -10.52 -4.64
CA TYR A 214 -1.09 -11.67 -4.88
C TYR A 214 -2.36 -11.25 -5.62
N THR A 215 -2.96 -12.16 -6.38
CA THR A 215 -4.19 -11.91 -7.11
C THR A 215 -5.37 -12.63 -6.49
N VAL A 216 -6.44 -11.88 -6.27
CA VAL A 216 -7.72 -12.36 -5.74
C VAL A 216 -8.70 -12.44 -6.90
N HIS A 217 -9.04 -13.65 -7.31
CA HIS A 217 -10.08 -13.85 -8.31
C HIS A 217 -11.47 -13.62 -7.72
N LYS A 218 -12.43 -13.29 -8.58
CA LYS A 218 -13.85 -13.18 -8.20
C LYS A 218 -14.32 -14.53 -7.65
N PRO A 219 -14.77 -14.62 -6.39
CA PRO A 219 -15.28 -15.85 -5.82
C PRO A 219 -16.53 -16.32 -6.58
N GLY A 220 -16.64 -17.63 -6.84
CA GLY A 220 -17.89 -18.23 -7.32
C GLY A 220 -18.94 -18.44 -6.23
N ASP A 221 -18.51 -18.50 -4.96
CA ASP A 221 -19.36 -18.67 -3.78
C ASP A 221 -18.98 -17.60 -2.73
N THR A 222 -19.97 -16.92 -2.15
CA THR A 222 -19.79 -15.76 -1.25
C THR A 222 -19.64 -16.15 0.22
N SER A 223 -19.25 -17.41 0.50
CA SER A 223 -19.06 -17.87 1.88
C SER A 223 -17.90 -17.11 2.56
N SER A 224 -18.13 -16.71 3.81
CA SER A 224 -17.11 -16.07 4.64
C SER A 224 -15.94 -17.03 4.84
N LEU A 225 -14.72 -16.51 4.67
CA LEU A 225 -13.53 -17.33 4.82
C LEU A 225 -13.36 -17.78 6.29
N PRO A 226 -12.93 -19.02 6.56
CA PRO A 226 -12.65 -19.45 7.94
C PRO A 226 -11.46 -18.69 8.49
N PRO A 227 -11.47 -18.28 9.78
CA PRO A 227 -10.34 -17.60 10.40
C PRO A 227 -9.03 -18.39 10.27
N THR A 228 -7.91 -17.67 10.36
CA THR A 228 -6.56 -18.26 10.35
C THR A 228 -6.46 -19.33 11.44
N VAL A 229 -5.81 -20.46 11.14
CA VAL A 229 -5.57 -21.52 12.15
C VAL A 229 -4.77 -20.90 13.30
N PRO A 230 -5.33 -20.82 14.52
CA PRO A 230 -4.59 -20.26 15.65
C PRO A 230 -3.37 -21.12 15.96
N ASP A 231 -2.31 -20.49 16.45
CA ASP A 231 -1.12 -21.14 17.02
C ASP A 231 -0.28 -22.02 16.08
N CYS A 232 -0.11 -21.58 14.82
CA CYS A 232 0.84 -22.20 13.90
C CYS A 232 1.72 -21.17 13.19
N LEU A 233 3.00 -21.11 13.58
CA LEU A 233 4.05 -20.36 12.89
C LEU A 233 5.34 -21.19 12.84
N ARG A 234 6.12 -21.05 11.77
CA ARG A 234 7.43 -21.68 11.63
C ARG A 234 8.42 -20.78 10.91
N ALA A 235 9.70 -21.10 11.01
CA ALA A 235 10.76 -20.41 10.27
C ALA A 235 10.61 -20.63 8.75
N ASP A 236 10.92 -19.61 7.95
CA ASP A 236 11.12 -19.78 6.50
C ASP A 236 12.52 -20.33 6.23
N VAL A 237 12.61 -21.55 5.69
CA VAL A 237 13.88 -22.23 5.41
C VAL A 237 14.74 -21.56 4.33
N ARG A 238 14.18 -20.61 3.57
CA ARG A 238 14.90 -19.84 2.54
C ARG A 238 15.60 -18.61 3.09
N VAL A 239 15.26 -18.18 4.31
CA VAL A 239 15.79 -16.96 4.93
C VAL A 239 16.67 -17.34 6.11
N ALA A 240 17.84 -16.72 6.22
CA ALA A 240 18.76 -17.02 7.31
C ALA A 240 18.16 -16.61 8.67
N PRO A 241 18.47 -17.34 9.77
CA PRO A 241 18.03 -16.96 11.11
C PRO A 241 18.42 -15.54 11.55
N SER A 242 19.58 -15.04 11.10
CA SER A 242 20.05 -13.69 11.38
C SER A 242 19.21 -12.60 10.70
N GLU A 243 18.53 -12.95 9.62
CA GLU A 243 17.70 -12.07 8.79
C GLU A 243 16.20 -12.31 9.04
N SER A 244 15.85 -13.19 9.99
CA SER A 244 14.48 -13.59 10.27
C SER A 244 14.00 -13.05 11.62
N GLN A 245 12.69 -12.82 11.74
CA GLN A 245 12.04 -12.54 13.01
C GLN A 245 11.87 -13.82 13.85
N LYS A 246 11.89 -13.67 15.17
CA LYS A 246 11.53 -14.74 16.11
C LYS A 246 10.13 -14.52 16.69
N CYS A 247 9.37 -15.59 16.91
CA CYS A 247 8.04 -15.48 17.51
C CYS A 247 8.09 -14.94 18.95
N SER A 248 9.19 -15.18 19.66
CA SER A 248 9.45 -14.65 21.00
C SER A 248 9.50 -13.12 21.07
N PHE A 249 9.83 -12.44 19.96
CA PHE A 249 9.88 -10.97 19.89
C PHE A 249 8.52 -10.34 20.23
N TYR A 250 7.43 -11.03 19.88
CA TYR A 250 6.05 -10.55 20.06
C TYR A 250 5.41 -10.99 21.38
N LEU A 251 6.11 -11.80 22.19
CA LEU A 251 5.63 -12.19 23.51
C LEU A 251 5.96 -11.13 24.58
N ALA A 252 7.02 -10.34 24.36
CA ALA A 252 7.54 -9.39 25.34
C ALA A 252 6.76 -8.08 25.41
N ASP A 253 6.25 -7.60 24.27
CA ASP A 253 5.55 -6.32 24.16
C ASP A 253 4.03 -6.53 24.28
N LYS A 254 3.39 -5.75 25.15
CA LYS A 254 1.96 -5.89 25.44
C LYS A 254 1.06 -5.29 24.36
N ASN A 255 1.54 -4.34 23.57
CA ASN A 255 0.73 -3.55 22.65
C ASN A 255 0.98 -3.90 21.18
N ILE A 256 2.20 -4.31 20.82
CA ILE A 256 2.51 -4.82 19.48
C ILE A 256 2.43 -6.34 19.44
N THR A 257 1.93 -6.87 18.33
CA THR A 257 1.87 -8.30 18.01
C THR A 257 2.36 -8.45 16.57
N HIS A 258 2.33 -9.66 16.02
CA HIS A 258 2.55 -9.87 14.59
C HIS A 258 1.23 -9.87 13.81
N GLY A 259 1.29 -9.39 12.58
CA GLY A 259 0.29 -9.58 11.53
C GLY A 259 0.89 -10.26 10.30
N PHE A 260 0.06 -10.50 9.29
CA PHE A 260 0.48 -11.07 8.01
C PHE A 260 0.24 -10.08 6.88
N LEU A 261 1.20 -9.92 5.97
CA LEU A 261 1.00 -9.10 4.76
C LEU A 261 0.16 -9.83 3.71
N TYR A 262 0.49 -11.10 3.42
CA TYR A 262 -0.41 -11.98 2.68
C TYR A 262 -1.36 -12.68 3.66
N PRO A 263 -2.68 -12.58 3.49
CA PRO A 263 -3.64 -13.16 4.42
C PRO A 263 -3.60 -14.70 4.39
N ALA A 264 -3.16 -15.32 5.49
CA ALA A 264 -3.03 -16.78 5.67
C ALA A 264 -4.36 -17.56 5.65
N ILE A 265 -5.46 -16.89 5.30
CA ILE A 265 -6.82 -17.41 5.24
C ILE A 265 -7.13 -17.99 3.85
N LYS A 266 -6.40 -17.54 2.82
CA LYS A 266 -6.59 -17.96 1.43
C LYS A 266 -5.80 -19.22 1.11
N GLY A 267 -6.50 -20.22 0.60
CA GLY A 267 -5.93 -21.48 0.16
C GLY A 267 -6.64 -22.71 0.73
N THR A 268 -6.24 -23.88 0.22
CA THR A 268 -6.60 -25.19 0.81
C THR A 268 -5.97 -25.33 2.20
N ASN A 269 -6.40 -26.31 3.00
CA ASN A 269 -5.80 -26.57 4.33
C ASN A 269 -4.26 -26.67 4.27
N GLU A 270 -3.69 -27.17 3.18
CA GLU A 270 -2.25 -27.30 3.00
C GLU A 270 -1.56 -26.02 2.50
N SER A 271 -2.17 -25.27 1.57
CA SER A 271 -1.54 -24.05 1.04
C SER A 271 -1.51 -22.88 2.03
N ARG A 272 -2.35 -22.93 3.07
CA ARG A 272 -2.25 -22.01 4.22
C ARG A 272 -0.87 -22.05 4.89
N TYR A 273 -0.18 -23.19 4.89
CA TYR A 273 1.17 -23.28 5.43
C TYR A 273 2.19 -22.46 4.64
N ASP A 274 1.93 -22.12 3.37
CA ASP A 274 2.83 -21.27 2.58
C ASP A 274 2.83 -19.81 3.10
N ALA A 275 1.82 -19.43 3.91
CA ALA A 275 1.66 -18.11 4.51
C ALA A 275 2.03 -18.05 6.01
N LEU A 276 2.00 -19.19 6.71
CA LEU A 276 2.29 -19.33 8.14
C LEU A 276 3.80 -19.48 8.43
N ILE A 277 4.58 -18.54 7.91
CA ILE A 277 6.04 -18.50 8.00
C ILE A 277 6.55 -17.14 8.46
N THR A 278 7.72 -17.11 9.10
CA THR A 278 8.31 -15.88 9.67
C THR A 278 8.56 -14.79 8.63
N SER A 279 8.81 -15.15 7.37
CA SER A 279 9.05 -14.21 6.28
C SER A 279 7.81 -13.44 5.82
N ASN A 280 6.60 -13.83 6.25
CA ASN A 280 5.34 -13.10 5.98
C ASN A 280 4.87 -12.28 7.19
N LEU A 281 5.64 -12.24 8.28
CA LEU A 281 5.30 -11.51 9.50
C LEU A 281 5.69 -10.03 9.43
N VAL A 282 4.83 -9.18 9.96
CA VAL A 282 5.08 -7.76 10.15
C VAL A 282 4.59 -7.28 11.53
N PRO A 283 5.26 -6.31 12.18
CA PRO A 283 4.83 -5.78 13.48
C PRO A 283 3.53 -4.98 13.37
N MET A 284 2.47 -5.42 14.06
CA MET A 284 1.17 -4.75 14.08
C MET A 284 0.68 -4.49 15.51
N TYR A 285 0.23 -3.28 15.80
CA TYR A 285 -0.52 -2.99 17.02
C TYR A 285 -1.82 -3.81 17.03
N LYS A 286 -2.20 -4.31 18.21
CA LYS A 286 -3.39 -5.17 18.36
C LYS A 286 -4.67 -4.55 17.82
N GLU A 287 -4.89 -3.25 18.06
CA GLU A 287 -6.08 -2.54 17.57
C GLU A 287 -6.04 -2.28 16.05
N PHE A 288 -4.86 -2.02 15.49
CA PHE A 288 -4.68 -1.92 14.05
C PHE A 288 -4.93 -3.28 13.36
N LYS A 289 -4.44 -4.37 13.96
CA LYS A 289 -4.61 -5.72 13.42
C LYS A 289 -6.10 -6.08 13.21
N LYS A 290 -7.01 -5.68 14.12
CA LYS A 290 -8.46 -5.90 13.93
C LYS A 290 -8.98 -5.25 12.65
N MET A 291 -8.56 -4.01 12.40
CA MET A 291 -8.91 -3.26 11.19
C MET A 291 -8.29 -3.90 9.94
N TRP A 292 -7.03 -4.32 10.04
CA TRP A 292 -6.31 -5.01 8.96
C TRP A 292 -6.95 -6.34 8.58
N ASP A 293 -7.28 -7.17 9.58
CA ASP A 293 -7.95 -8.46 9.40
C ASP A 293 -9.32 -8.25 8.75
N TYR A 294 -10.15 -7.33 9.26
CA TYR A 294 -11.47 -7.03 8.68
C TYR A 294 -11.38 -6.60 7.21
N PHE A 295 -10.39 -5.76 6.85
CA PHE A 295 -10.17 -5.38 5.47
C PHE A 295 -9.89 -6.60 4.58
N HIS A 296 -9.01 -7.50 5.00
CA HIS A 296 -8.62 -8.68 4.21
C HIS A 296 -9.71 -9.76 4.16
N GLU A 297 -10.47 -9.90 5.23
CA GLU A 297 -11.52 -10.93 5.38
C GLU A 297 -12.85 -10.51 4.73
N VAL A 298 -13.17 -9.21 4.72
CA VAL A 298 -14.48 -8.72 4.27
C VAL A 298 -14.34 -7.80 3.06
N LEU A 299 -13.66 -6.67 3.21
CA LEU A 299 -13.62 -5.62 2.18
C LEU A 299 -12.89 -6.07 0.91
N LEU A 300 -11.82 -6.85 1.06
CA LEU A 300 -11.05 -7.35 -0.07
C LEU A 300 -11.88 -8.27 -0.98
N ILE A 301 -12.76 -9.08 -0.38
CA ILE A 301 -13.67 -9.96 -1.12
C ILE A 301 -14.74 -9.13 -1.83
N LYS A 302 -15.31 -8.12 -1.14
CA LYS A 302 -16.25 -7.16 -1.74
C LYS A 302 -15.64 -6.50 -2.98
N TYR A 303 -14.44 -5.92 -2.87
CA TYR A 303 -13.75 -5.31 -4.01
C TYR A 303 -13.43 -6.31 -5.13
N ALA A 304 -13.13 -7.58 -4.80
CA ALA A 304 -12.91 -8.61 -5.81
C ALA A 304 -14.16 -8.89 -6.65
N ILE A 305 -15.32 -8.94 -6.00
CA ILE A 305 -16.60 -9.18 -6.67
C ILE A 305 -16.95 -8.00 -7.57
N GLU A 306 -16.80 -6.78 -7.08
CA GLU A 306 -17.11 -5.53 -7.78
C GLU A 306 -16.20 -5.29 -9.01
N ARG A 307 -14.95 -5.77 -8.97
CA ARG A 307 -13.92 -5.48 -9.98
C ARG A 307 -13.53 -6.64 -10.88
N ASN A 308 -14.26 -7.76 -10.80
CA ASN A 308 -13.95 -9.00 -11.53
C ASN A 308 -12.53 -9.54 -11.21
N GLY A 309 -12.20 -9.54 -9.93
CA GLY A 309 -10.88 -9.86 -9.39
C GLY A 309 -9.99 -8.63 -9.23
N LEU A 310 -9.00 -8.74 -8.36
CA LEU A 310 -8.01 -7.70 -8.12
C LEU A 310 -6.62 -8.28 -7.89
N ASN A 311 -5.59 -7.59 -8.34
CA ASN A 311 -4.24 -7.76 -7.83
C ASN A 311 -4.07 -6.85 -6.60
N VAL A 312 -3.37 -7.35 -5.59
CA VAL A 312 -3.05 -6.63 -4.36
C VAL A 312 -1.54 -6.51 -4.27
N VAL A 313 -1.06 -5.34 -3.87
CA VAL A 313 0.29 -5.18 -3.33
C VAL A 313 0.20 -4.48 -1.99
N SER A 314 0.73 -5.07 -0.93
CA SER A 314 0.74 -4.49 0.41
C SER A 314 2.13 -4.52 1.04
N GLY A 315 2.41 -3.61 1.96
CA GLY A 315 3.70 -3.55 2.63
C GLY A 315 3.78 -2.46 3.71
N PRO A 316 4.87 -2.46 4.51
CA PRO A 316 5.11 -1.44 5.53
C PRO A 316 5.58 -0.13 4.92
N ILE A 317 5.33 0.97 5.64
CA ILE A 317 5.89 2.31 5.39
C ILE A 317 6.57 2.80 6.66
N PHE A 318 7.73 3.43 6.50
CA PHE A 318 8.46 4.12 7.57
C PHE A 318 8.61 5.59 7.16
N ASP A 319 7.97 6.47 7.94
CA ASP A 319 7.93 7.93 7.74
C ASP A 319 7.74 8.61 9.11
N TYR A 320 8.71 8.38 10.00
CA TYR A 320 8.78 8.93 11.35
C TYR A 320 8.99 10.43 11.33
N ASN A 321 9.68 10.92 10.31
CA ASN A 321 9.99 12.32 10.15
C ASN A 321 8.82 13.12 9.48
N TYR A 322 7.76 12.42 9.03
CA TYR A 322 6.52 12.91 8.41
C TYR A 322 6.72 13.83 7.20
N ASP A 323 7.72 13.55 6.36
CA ASP A 323 8.02 14.31 5.14
C ASP A 323 7.47 13.71 3.84
N GLY A 324 6.82 12.55 3.91
CA GLY A 324 6.23 11.91 2.75
C GLY A 324 7.20 11.05 1.93
N HIS A 325 8.40 10.78 2.44
CA HIS A 325 9.37 9.87 1.84
C HIS A 325 9.67 8.68 2.77
N PHE A 326 10.24 7.62 2.21
CA PHE A 326 10.73 6.50 3.02
C PHE A 326 11.90 6.96 3.90
N ASP A 327 11.88 6.57 5.17
CA ASP A 327 12.98 6.83 6.11
C ASP A 327 14.22 5.99 5.79
N ALA A 328 15.40 6.58 5.98
CA ALA A 328 16.64 5.84 6.13
C ALA A 328 16.69 5.09 7.49
N PRO A 329 17.51 4.03 7.65
CA PRO A 329 17.56 3.27 8.90
C PRO A 329 17.85 4.11 10.16
N ASP A 330 18.61 5.20 10.03
CA ASP A 330 18.95 6.12 11.12
C ASP A 330 17.82 7.11 11.47
N GLU A 331 16.82 7.26 10.60
CA GLU A 331 15.63 8.09 10.84
C GLU A 331 14.52 7.32 11.57
N ILE A 332 14.56 5.98 11.54
CA ILE A 332 13.60 5.11 12.21
C ILE A 332 13.83 5.14 13.73
N THR A 333 12.80 5.54 14.47
CA THR A 333 12.90 5.78 15.93
C THR A 333 12.23 4.75 16.82
N GLN A 334 11.44 3.80 16.26
CA GLN A 334 10.83 2.74 17.06
C GLN A 334 11.05 1.36 16.45
N TYR A 335 11.26 0.40 17.34
CA TYR A 335 11.61 -0.98 17.03
C TYR A 335 10.85 -1.91 17.97
N VAL A 336 10.61 -3.15 17.55
CA VAL A 336 10.08 -4.19 18.43
C VAL A 336 11.04 -4.39 19.60
N ALA A 337 10.51 -4.39 20.83
CA ALA A 337 11.29 -4.29 22.05
C ALA A 337 12.45 -5.33 22.12
N GLY A 338 13.67 -4.83 22.31
CA GLY A 338 14.87 -5.67 22.42
C GLY A 338 15.40 -6.21 21.09
N THR A 339 14.96 -5.66 19.96
CA THR A 339 15.37 -6.09 18.62
C THR A 339 15.70 -4.90 17.71
N ASP A 340 16.18 -5.21 16.51
CA ASP A 340 16.42 -4.30 15.38
C ASP A 340 15.28 -4.29 14.36
N VAL A 341 14.13 -4.92 14.67
CA VAL A 341 12.97 -4.98 13.76
C VAL A 341 12.19 -3.67 13.85
N PRO A 342 12.13 -2.85 12.80
CA PRO A 342 11.50 -1.54 12.85
C PRO A 342 9.97 -1.65 12.91
N ILE A 343 9.30 -0.70 13.57
CA ILE A 343 7.84 -0.63 13.61
C ILE A 343 7.35 0.26 12.45
N PRO A 344 6.47 -0.19 11.55
CA PRO A 344 5.96 0.67 10.48
C PRO A 344 5.15 1.85 11.04
N THR A 345 5.23 3.03 10.43
CA THR A 345 4.34 4.15 10.77
C THR A 345 3.00 4.02 10.05
N HIS A 346 2.99 3.40 8.87
CA HIS A 346 1.80 3.12 8.07
C HIS A 346 1.94 1.75 7.40
N TYR A 347 0.83 1.25 6.86
CA TYR A 347 0.83 0.17 5.88
C TYR A 347 0.17 0.65 4.60
N PHE A 348 0.73 0.28 3.46
CA PHE A 348 0.07 0.52 2.18
C PHE A 348 -0.67 -0.72 1.69
N VAL A 349 -1.74 -0.48 0.93
CA VAL A 349 -2.42 -1.49 0.13
C VAL A 349 -2.78 -0.85 -1.21
N VAL A 350 -2.25 -1.37 -2.31
CA VAL A 350 -2.60 -0.97 -3.67
C VAL A 350 -3.44 -2.06 -4.30
N LEU A 351 -4.72 -1.79 -4.51
CA LEU A 351 -5.60 -2.67 -5.28
C LEU A 351 -5.53 -2.27 -6.75
N THR A 352 -5.33 -3.23 -7.64
CA THR A 352 -5.25 -2.98 -9.09
C THR A 352 -6.15 -3.96 -9.83
N SER A 353 -7.04 -3.45 -10.68
CA SER A 353 -7.93 -4.25 -11.52
C SER A 353 -7.89 -3.76 -12.97
N CYS A 354 -8.57 -4.46 -13.88
CA CYS A 354 -8.75 -3.94 -15.23
C CYS A 354 -9.85 -2.87 -15.23
N LYS A 355 -9.65 -1.76 -15.95
CA LYS A 355 -10.69 -0.72 -16.10
C LYS A 355 -11.91 -1.27 -16.85
N ASP A 356 -11.69 -2.18 -17.80
CA ASP A 356 -12.73 -2.98 -18.42
C ASP A 356 -13.00 -4.23 -17.57
N GLN A 357 -14.11 -4.22 -16.85
CA GLN A 357 -14.51 -5.28 -15.91
C GLN A 357 -14.82 -6.62 -16.58
N THR A 358 -14.84 -6.70 -17.92
CA THR A 358 -14.93 -7.99 -18.63
C THR A 358 -13.64 -8.81 -18.54
N HIS A 359 -12.51 -8.17 -18.21
CA HIS A 359 -11.20 -8.79 -18.07
C HIS A 359 -10.79 -8.90 -16.61
N THR A 360 -9.99 -9.93 -16.29
CA THR A 360 -9.35 -10.09 -14.97
C THR A 360 -8.03 -9.31 -14.91
N PRO A 361 -7.47 -9.05 -13.72
CA PRO A 361 -6.22 -8.29 -13.57
C PRO A 361 -5.03 -8.91 -14.30
N ASP A 362 -4.95 -10.25 -14.32
CA ASP A 362 -3.88 -11.04 -14.95
C ASP A 362 -4.01 -11.16 -16.47
N SER A 363 -5.14 -10.72 -17.03
CA SER A 363 -5.43 -10.77 -18.47
C SER A 363 -6.01 -9.43 -18.96
N CYS A 364 -5.49 -8.31 -18.45
CA CYS A 364 -5.97 -6.97 -18.79
C CYS A 364 -5.17 -6.34 -19.96
N PRO A 365 -5.71 -6.26 -21.19
CA PRO A 365 -5.00 -5.65 -22.32
C PRO A 365 -4.99 -4.11 -22.25
N GLY A 366 -5.99 -3.51 -21.62
CA GLY A 366 -6.22 -2.07 -21.61
C GLY A 366 -5.69 -1.36 -20.36
N TRP A 367 -6.35 -0.24 -20.04
CA TRP A 367 -6.07 0.56 -18.85
C TRP A 367 -6.34 -0.22 -17.56
N LEU A 368 -5.50 0.04 -16.57
CA LEU A 368 -5.71 -0.43 -15.20
C LEU A 368 -6.63 0.55 -14.46
N ASP A 369 -7.25 0.08 -13.39
CA ASP A 369 -7.95 0.88 -12.39
C ASP A 369 -7.33 0.60 -11.03
N VAL A 370 -6.98 1.65 -10.27
CA VAL A 370 -6.22 1.53 -9.02
C VAL A 370 -6.98 2.13 -7.84
N LEU A 371 -6.84 1.50 -6.68
CA LEU A 371 -7.38 1.97 -5.41
C LEU A 371 -6.30 1.82 -4.32
N PRO A 372 -5.45 2.84 -4.13
CA PRO A 372 -4.37 2.84 -3.14
C PRO A 372 -4.85 3.34 -1.78
N PHE A 373 -4.36 2.73 -0.71
CA PHE A 373 -4.56 3.14 0.67
C PHE A 373 -3.21 3.27 1.38
N ILE A 374 -3.07 4.29 2.24
CA ILE A 374 -1.93 4.46 3.15
C ILE A 374 -2.49 4.62 4.56
N VAL A 375 -2.64 3.50 5.28
CA VAL A 375 -3.38 3.48 6.54
C VAL A 375 -2.42 3.66 7.72
N PRO A 376 -2.69 4.60 8.65
CA PRO A 376 -1.80 4.87 9.77
C PRO A 376 -1.78 3.71 10.77
N HIS A 377 -0.57 3.26 11.11
CA HIS A 377 -0.33 2.15 12.01
C HIS A 377 -0.31 2.66 13.47
N ARG A 378 -1.49 2.69 14.10
CA ARG A 378 -1.69 3.31 15.43
C ARG A 378 -2.11 2.30 16.48
N PRO A 379 -1.75 2.52 17.77
CA PRO A 379 -2.10 1.62 18.86
C PRO A 379 -3.58 1.66 19.26
N THR A 380 -4.35 2.64 18.79
CA THR A 380 -5.78 2.78 19.07
C THR A 380 -6.55 3.18 17.82
N ASN A 381 -7.86 2.86 17.80
CA ASN A 381 -8.78 3.24 16.73
C ASN A 381 -9.56 4.54 17.05
N ILE A 382 -9.00 5.43 17.88
CA ILE A 382 -9.70 6.63 18.37
C ILE A 382 -10.15 7.57 17.24
N GLU A 383 -9.41 7.59 16.13
CA GLU A 383 -9.77 8.39 14.95
C GLU A 383 -11.06 7.89 14.27
N SER A 384 -11.55 6.68 14.57
CA SER A 384 -12.83 6.16 14.08
C SER A 384 -13.98 6.40 15.06
N CYS A 385 -13.65 6.80 16.29
CA CYS A 385 -14.59 6.78 17.42
C CYS A 385 -15.34 5.43 17.45
N SER A 386 -14.58 4.33 17.43
CA SER A 386 -15.11 2.96 17.25
C SER A 386 -15.80 2.39 18.49
N GLU A 387 -15.86 3.14 19.59
CA GLU A 387 -16.52 2.70 20.83
C GLU A 387 -17.97 2.29 20.55
N ASN A 388 -18.33 1.06 20.93
CA ASN A 388 -19.66 0.46 20.74
C ASN A 388 -20.11 0.29 19.27
N LYS A 389 -19.19 0.34 18.30
CA LYS A 389 -19.47 0.06 16.88
C LYS A 389 -18.79 -1.23 16.45
N THR A 390 -19.49 -2.02 15.65
CA THR A 390 -18.91 -3.15 14.92
C THR A 390 -18.06 -2.66 13.74
N GLU A 391 -17.07 -3.44 13.33
CA GLU A 391 -16.07 -3.08 12.32
C GLU A 391 -16.65 -2.67 10.96
N ASP A 392 -17.81 -3.23 10.58
CA ASP A 392 -18.54 -2.91 9.35
C ASP A 392 -19.01 -1.46 9.27
N LEU A 393 -19.16 -0.78 10.41
CA LEU A 393 -19.66 0.58 10.48
C LEU A 393 -18.57 1.66 10.36
N TRP A 394 -17.29 1.29 10.38
CA TRP A 394 -16.22 2.29 10.44
C TRP A 394 -14.91 1.91 9.72
N VAL A 395 -14.64 0.62 9.47
CA VAL A 395 -13.37 0.22 8.84
C VAL A 395 -13.29 0.72 7.39
N GLU A 396 -14.35 0.56 6.60
CA GLU A 396 -14.37 1.06 5.21
C GLU A 396 -14.22 2.59 5.17
N GLU A 397 -14.92 3.32 6.04
CA GLU A 397 -14.78 4.78 6.18
C GLU A 397 -13.32 5.18 6.49
N ARG A 398 -12.66 4.45 7.41
CA ARG A 398 -11.26 4.71 7.76
C ARG A 398 -10.32 4.45 6.58
N PHE A 399 -10.50 3.37 5.82
CA PHE A 399 -9.67 3.12 4.64
C PHE A 399 -9.90 4.19 3.57
N GLN A 400 -11.15 4.53 3.25
CA GLN A 400 -11.49 5.56 2.28
C GLN A 400 -10.91 6.94 2.65
N ALA A 401 -10.96 7.32 3.93
CA ALA A 401 -10.37 8.57 4.42
C ALA A 401 -8.84 8.64 4.20
N HIS A 402 -8.18 7.49 4.09
CA HIS A 402 -6.74 7.32 3.88
C HIS A 402 -6.40 6.76 2.49
N ALA A 403 -7.32 6.90 1.52
CA ALA A 403 -7.00 6.69 0.12
C ALA A 403 -5.95 7.71 -0.35
N ALA A 404 -5.11 7.28 -1.30
CA ALA A 404 -4.01 8.07 -1.80
C ALA A 404 -3.74 7.76 -3.28
N ARG A 405 -2.74 8.41 -3.87
CA ARG A 405 -2.26 8.09 -5.21
C ARG A 405 -1.24 6.95 -5.11
N VAL A 406 -1.04 6.18 -6.19
CA VAL A 406 0.08 5.21 -6.23
C VAL A 406 1.40 5.97 -6.08
N ARG A 407 1.50 7.19 -6.63
CA ARG A 407 2.68 8.04 -6.48
C ARG A 407 3.03 8.34 -5.02
N ASP A 408 2.04 8.50 -4.16
CA ASP A 408 2.27 8.72 -2.72
C ASP A 408 2.86 7.45 -2.07
N VAL A 409 2.38 6.27 -2.47
CA VAL A 409 2.96 4.99 -2.02
C VAL A 409 4.41 4.86 -2.49
N GLU A 410 4.71 5.19 -3.75
CA GLU A 410 6.09 5.13 -4.28
C GLU A 410 7.05 6.03 -3.51
N LEU A 411 6.63 7.26 -3.18
CA LEU A 411 7.43 8.19 -2.38
C LEU A 411 7.73 7.63 -0.99
N LEU A 412 6.72 7.10 -0.29
CA LEU A 412 6.81 6.60 1.08
C LEU A 412 7.48 5.23 1.22
N THR A 413 7.68 4.49 0.12
CA THR A 413 8.24 3.14 0.14
C THR A 413 9.56 3.03 -0.62
N GLY A 414 9.86 3.98 -1.50
CA GLY A 414 10.97 3.84 -2.44
C GLY A 414 10.78 2.66 -3.39
N LEU A 415 9.52 2.29 -3.69
CA LEU A 415 9.16 1.32 -4.72
C LEU A 415 8.73 2.03 -6.00
N ASP A 416 8.87 1.37 -7.15
CA ASP A 416 8.28 1.81 -8.43
C ASP A 416 7.44 0.68 -9.03
N PHE A 417 6.17 0.97 -9.29
CA PHE A 417 5.18 -0.02 -9.75
C PHE A 417 4.99 -0.02 -11.27
N TYR A 418 4.47 -1.14 -11.80
CA TYR A 418 3.94 -1.28 -13.16
C TYR A 418 4.96 -1.14 -14.30
N GLN A 419 6.26 -1.35 -14.06
CA GLN A 419 7.29 -1.21 -15.09
C GLN A 419 7.18 -2.22 -16.25
N GLU A 420 6.50 -3.35 -16.03
CA GLU A 420 6.33 -4.40 -17.05
C GLU A 420 4.94 -4.36 -17.69
N LYS A 421 4.07 -3.42 -17.29
CA LYS A 421 2.81 -3.20 -17.99
C LYS A 421 3.11 -2.61 -19.37
N ALA A 422 2.71 -3.34 -20.43
CA ALA A 422 2.87 -2.90 -21.81
C ALA A 422 1.95 -1.71 -22.15
N GLN A 423 2.31 -0.52 -21.71
CA GLN A 423 1.59 0.73 -21.92
C GLN A 423 2.59 1.91 -21.94
N PRO A 424 2.33 3.00 -22.68
CA PRO A 424 3.22 4.16 -22.67
C PRO A 424 3.46 4.71 -21.26
N VAL A 425 4.70 5.05 -20.93
CA VAL A 425 5.08 5.52 -19.58
C VAL A 425 4.24 6.71 -19.14
N SER A 426 3.95 7.67 -20.01
CA SER A 426 3.09 8.82 -19.67
C SER A 426 1.66 8.44 -19.28
N GLN A 427 1.14 7.30 -19.76
CA GLN A 427 -0.17 6.79 -19.33
C GLN A 427 -0.06 6.03 -18.00
N ILE A 428 1.05 5.34 -17.75
CA ILE A 428 1.36 4.79 -16.42
C ILE A 428 1.51 5.91 -15.39
N LEU A 429 2.12 7.05 -15.75
CA LEU A 429 2.20 8.20 -14.86
C LEU A 429 0.82 8.79 -14.55
N GLN A 430 -0.10 8.86 -15.52
CA GLN A 430 -1.50 9.25 -15.27
C GLN A 430 -2.18 8.31 -14.27
N LEU A 431 -1.99 7.00 -14.43
CA LEU A 431 -2.48 6.00 -13.48
C LEU A 431 -1.89 6.23 -12.09
N LYS A 432 -0.59 6.53 -12.00
CA LYS A 432 0.09 6.72 -10.73
C LYS A 432 -0.32 8.00 -10.00
N THR A 433 -0.70 9.05 -10.72
CA THR A 433 -1.19 10.32 -10.16
C THR A 433 -2.70 10.36 -9.91
N TYR A 434 -3.44 9.36 -10.37
CA TYR A 434 -4.88 9.28 -10.14
C TYR A 434 -5.18 9.14 -8.63
N LEU A 435 -6.11 9.96 -8.14
CA LEU A 435 -6.64 9.89 -6.79
C LEU A 435 -8.10 9.40 -6.87
N PRO A 436 -8.43 8.23 -6.28
CA PRO A 436 -9.82 7.80 -6.16
C PRO A 436 -10.61 8.77 -5.29
N THR A 437 -11.79 9.18 -5.76
CA THR A 437 -12.70 10.05 -5.00
C THR A 437 -13.97 9.28 -4.64
N PHE A 438 -14.38 9.33 -3.37
CA PHE A 438 -15.58 8.62 -2.88
C PHE A 438 -16.78 9.55 -2.66
N GLU A 439 -16.58 10.86 -2.81
CA GLU A 439 -17.62 11.86 -2.62
C GLU A 439 -18.74 11.72 -3.65
N THR A 440 -19.97 11.70 -3.17
CA THR A 440 -21.17 11.73 -4.02
C THR A 440 -21.61 13.17 -4.22
N ILE A 441 -22.26 13.45 -5.35
CA ILE A 441 -22.83 14.78 -5.63
C ILE A 441 -23.99 15.00 -4.66
N ILE A 442 -23.73 15.66 -3.53
CA ILE A 442 -24.76 16.28 -2.69
C ILE A 442 -24.85 17.75 -3.03
#